data_AF-A0A2D5H1P6-F1
#
_entry.id   AF-A0A2D5H1P6-F1
#
_cell.length_a   1.000
_cell.length_b   1.000
_cell.length_c   1.000
_cell.angle_alpha   90.00
_cell.angle_beta   90.00
_cell.angle_gamma   90.00
#
_symmetry.space_group_name_H-M   'P 1'
#
loop_
_entity.id
_entity.type
_entity.pdbx_description
1 polymer ?
#
loop_
_entity_poly.entity_id
_entity_poly.type
_entity_poly.pdbx_seq_one_letter_code
_entity_poly.pdbx_strand_id
1 'polypeptide(L)'
;MSCDKIRTIATFIVVLCASSVSGLFTAKTAAAEKQISFYQQVRPILQAQCAGCHHPRNPEGEYVVTEFSHFLKGGESQTRAIVPGKPDESYLVQLITPHGNEAEMPKAKTPLSQDQINLVRLWIQQGARNDSPAKVEYRFNQEHPPTYSSPPVITSLAYSPDGKILAVAGFHEVILHAADGDQILARLIGKSQRIESVQFSPDGKSLAVTGGTPAERG
;
A
#
# COMPACT_ATOMS: atom_id res chain seq x y z
N MET A 1 -10.62 32.72 -98.73
CA MET A 1 -9.31 32.82 -99.41
C MET A 1 -8.32 33.30 -98.34
N SER A 2 -7.80 32.37 -97.54
CA SER A 2 -6.45 31.78 -97.61
C SER A 2 -5.32 32.77 -97.25
N CYS A 3 -4.83 32.64 -96.01
CA CYS A 3 -3.50 32.99 -95.47
C CYS A 3 -3.52 32.43 -94.03
N ASP A 4 -2.56 31.72 -93.49
CA ASP A 4 -1.29 31.22 -93.98
C ASP A 4 -0.83 30.13 -93.00
N LYS A 5 -0.08 29.16 -93.51
CA LYS A 5 0.62 28.14 -92.72
C LYS A 5 1.73 28.82 -91.91
N ILE A 6 2.03 28.34 -90.70
CA ILE A 6 3.42 28.11 -90.24
C ILE A 6 3.40 27.13 -89.05
N ARG A 7 4.22 26.09 -89.20
CA ARG A 7 4.61 25.06 -88.22
C ARG A 7 5.66 25.65 -87.26
N THR A 8 5.53 25.45 -85.95
CA THR A 8 6.70 25.39 -85.04
C THR A 8 6.45 24.52 -83.81
N ILE A 9 7.00 23.29 -83.87
CA ILE A 9 7.82 22.57 -82.88
C ILE A 9 7.42 22.64 -81.39
N ALA A 10 7.09 21.45 -80.88
CA ALA A 10 6.91 21.08 -79.49
C ALA A 10 8.14 21.39 -78.62
N THR A 11 7.90 21.97 -77.44
CA THR A 11 8.86 21.93 -76.32
C THR A 11 8.11 21.39 -75.10
N PHE A 12 8.28 20.10 -74.85
CA PHE A 12 7.86 19.43 -73.62
C PHE A 12 8.81 19.88 -72.50
N ILE A 13 8.35 20.76 -71.60
CA ILE A 13 9.00 20.97 -70.30
C ILE A 13 8.28 20.06 -69.31
N VAL A 14 8.90 18.92 -69.02
CA VAL A 14 8.53 18.05 -67.89
C VAL A 14 8.97 18.74 -66.61
N VAL A 15 8.07 19.44 -65.93
CA VAL A 15 8.28 19.87 -64.54
C VAL A 15 7.98 18.67 -63.65
N LEU A 16 9.03 18.00 -63.21
CA LEU A 16 8.99 16.91 -62.23
C LEU A 16 8.73 17.53 -60.84
N CYS A 17 7.46 17.78 -60.50
CA CYS A 17 7.09 18.23 -59.17
C CYS A 17 7.03 17.01 -58.24
N ALA A 18 8.18 16.67 -57.64
CA ALA A 18 8.26 15.68 -56.57
C ALA A 18 7.64 16.28 -55.29
N SER A 19 6.32 16.16 -55.16
CA SER A 19 5.61 16.46 -53.92
C SER A 19 5.78 15.28 -52.96
N SER A 20 6.87 15.29 -52.21
CA SER A 20 7.04 14.45 -51.03
C SER A 20 5.97 14.84 -50.00
N VAL A 21 4.90 14.04 -49.93
CA VAL A 21 3.96 14.06 -48.80
C VAL A 21 4.71 13.51 -47.59
N SER A 22 5.40 14.39 -46.87
CA SER A 22 5.98 14.10 -45.56
C SER A 22 4.83 13.86 -44.59
N GLY A 23 4.39 12.61 -44.49
CA GLY A 23 3.51 12.14 -43.43
C GLY A 23 4.25 12.25 -42.10
N LEU A 24 4.02 13.35 -41.37
CA LEU A 24 4.31 13.42 -39.93
C LEU A 24 3.31 12.52 -39.21
N PHE A 25 3.57 11.21 -39.25
CA PHE A 25 3.13 10.34 -38.17
C PHE A 25 3.98 10.75 -36.96
N THR A 26 3.45 11.66 -36.15
CA THR A 26 3.87 11.81 -34.77
C THR A 26 3.55 10.50 -34.06
N ALA A 27 4.52 9.59 -34.08
CA ALA A 27 4.52 8.44 -33.21
C ALA A 27 4.46 8.97 -31.78
N LYS A 28 3.27 8.96 -31.20
CA LYS A 28 3.07 9.10 -29.76
C LYS A 28 3.67 7.86 -29.13
N THR A 29 4.99 7.84 -28.95
CA THR A 29 5.66 6.93 -28.03
C THR A 29 5.38 7.40 -26.61
N ALA A 30 4.12 7.27 -26.19
CA ALA A 30 3.82 7.02 -24.79
C ALA A 30 4.20 5.57 -24.53
N ALA A 31 5.49 5.32 -24.35
CA ALA A 31 5.89 4.18 -23.52
C ALA A 31 5.18 4.41 -22.19
N ALA A 32 4.18 3.61 -21.88
CA ALA A 32 3.51 3.66 -20.61
C ALA A 32 4.57 3.37 -19.54
N GLU A 33 5.10 4.42 -18.91
CA GLU A 33 6.01 4.29 -17.79
C GLU A 33 5.32 3.41 -16.74
N LYS A 34 6.01 2.34 -16.33
CA LYS A 34 5.48 1.37 -15.39
C LYS A 34 4.98 2.11 -14.14
N GLN A 35 3.71 1.90 -13.81
CA GLN A 35 3.08 2.56 -12.67
C GLN A 35 3.84 2.23 -11.38
N ILE A 36 4.17 3.25 -10.59
CA ILE A 36 4.83 3.10 -9.30
C ILE A 36 3.83 2.60 -8.27
N SER A 37 4.17 1.49 -7.62
CA SER A 37 3.37 0.91 -6.54
C SER A 37 3.60 1.65 -5.24
N PHE A 38 2.53 2.20 -4.65
CA PHE A 38 2.60 2.73 -3.29
C PHE A 38 2.97 1.60 -2.32
N TYR A 39 2.31 0.45 -2.43
CA TYR A 39 2.44 -0.64 -1.50
C TYR A 39 3.82 -1.30 -1.48
N GLN A 40 4.39 -1.53 -2.68
CA GLN A 40 5.64 -2.26 -2.85
C GLN A 40 6.87 -1.34 -2.85
N GLN A 41 6.74 -0.08 -3.27
CA GLN A 41 7.91 0.77 -3.52
C GLN A 41 7.96 2.00 -2.59
N VAL A 42 6.85 2.73 -2.41
CA VAL A 42 6.84 3.96 -1.60
C VAL A 42 6.73 3.66 -0.10
N ARG A 43 5.79 2.80 0.28
CA ARG A 43 5.50 2.47 1.68
C ARG A 43 6.71 1.92 2.45
N PRO A 44 7.60 1.08 1.90
CA PRO A 44 8.82 0.66 2.59
C PRO A 44 9.74 1.81 2.99
N ILE A 45 9.82 2.86 2.16
CA ILE A 45 10.59 4.08 2.49
C ILE A 45 9.96 4.77 3.70
N LEU A 46 8.64 4.96 3.69
CA LEU A 46 7.91 5.57 4.81
C LEU A 46 8.08 4.77 6.11
N GLN A 47 8.03 3.45 6.03
CA GLN A 47 8.22 2.55 7.18
C GLN A 47 9.63 2.67 7.76
N ALA A 48 10.66 2.70 6.91
CA ALA A 48 12.05 2.77 7.35
C ALA A 48 12.44 4.17 7.86
N GLN A 49 12.02 5.21 7.15
CA GLN A 49 12.51 6.57 7.38
C GLN A 49 11.61 7.39 8.31
N CYS A 50 10.28 7.25 8.19
CA CYS A 50 9.33 8.19 8.78
C CYS A 50 8.52 7.61 9.95
N ALA A 51 8.14 6.34 9.89
CA ALA A 51 7.17 5.73 10.80
C ALA A 51 7.64 5.60 12.26
N GLY A 52 8.92 5.86 12.57
CA GLY A 52 9.39 5.91 13.96
C GLY A 52 8.77 7.05 14.77
N CYS A 53 8.59 8.22 14.14
CA CYS A 53 8.08 9.45 14.75
C CYS A 53 6.69 9.85 14.22
N HIS A 54 6.27 9.36 13.05
CA HIS A 54 4.99 9.70 12.42
C HIS A 54 3.99 8.53 12.44
N HIS A 55 3.80 7.95 13.62
CA HIS A 55 2.90 6.79 13.84
C HIS A 55 1.70 7.20 14.71
N PRO A 56 0.52 6.55 14.61
CA PRO A 56 -0.69 6.95 15.34
C PRO A 56 -0.54 6.99 16.87
N ARG A 57 0.37 6.20 17.43
CA ARG A 57 0.62 6.18 18.89
C ARG A 57 1.42 7.39 19.38
N ASN A 58 2.17 8.05 18.52
CA ASN A 58 2.96 9.24 18.84
C ASN A 58 3.24 10.04 17.55
N PRO A 59 2.27 10.78 17.01
CA PRO A 59 2.43 11.48 15.74
C PRO A 59 3.09 12.84 15.94
N GLU A 60 4.42 12.92 15.76
CA GLU A 60 5.12 14.21 15.76
C GLU A 60 4.54 15.13 14.68
N GLY A 61 4.30 16.39 15.04
CA GLY A 61 3.65 17.40 14.19
C GLY A 61 2.24 17.00 13.73
N GLU A 62 1.55 16.16 14.50
CA GLU A 62 0.22 15.59 14.19
C GLU A 62 0.15 14.84 12.84
N TYR A 63 1.30 14.43 12.30
CA TYR A 63 1.39 13.80 10.98
C TYR A 63 1.54 12.28 11.10
N VAL A 64 0.68 11.54 10.41
CA VAL A 64 0.66 10.07 10.39
C VAL A 64 0.92 9.57 8.98
N VAL A 65 2.04 8.87 8.78
CA VAL A 65 2.44 8.31 7.47
C VAL A 65 1.97 6.88 7.24
N THR A 66 1.52 6.18 8.29
CA THR A 66 1.11 4.77 8.21
C THR A 66 -0.34 4.59 7.78
N GLU A 67 -1.11 5.66 7.70
CA GLU A 67 -2.50 5.66 7.23
C GLU A 67 -2.61 6.53 5.99
N PHE A 68 -3.03 5.92 4.88
CA PHE A 68 -2.93 6.56 3.57
C PHE A 68 -3.69 7.89 3.47
N SER A 69 -4.88 7.98 4.07
CA SER A 69 -5.70 9.19 4.06
C SER A 69 -5.07 10.32 4.89
N HIS A 70 -4.45 10.02 6.01
CA HIS A 70 -3.75 10.99 6.85
C HIS A 70 -2.43 11.43 6.21
N PHE A 71 -1.71 10.48 5.60
CA PHE A 71 -0.49 10.73 4.86
C PHE A 71 -0.67 11.77 3.75
N LEU A 72 -1.79 11.72 3.00
CA LEU A 72 -2.05 12.72 1.96
C LEU A 72 -2.39 14.12 2.51
N LYS A 73 -3.04 14.18 3.68
CA LYS A 73 -3.59 15.44 4.22
C LYS A 73 -2.52 16.33 4.85
N GLY A 74 -1.52 15.78 5.52
CA GLY A 74 -0.58 16.55 6.34
C GLY A 74 -1.03 16.66 7.81
N GLY A 75 -0.17 17.23 8.65
CA GLY A 75 -0.37 17.38 10.10
C GLY A 75 -0.67 18.81 10.53
N GLU A 76 -0.02 19.27 11.60
CA GLU A 76 -0.30 20.54 12.30
C GLU A 76 -0.10 21.79 11.44
N SER A 77 0.72 21.70 10.38
CA SER A 77 1.01 22.84 9.49
C SER A 77 -0.21 23.31 8.70
N GLN A 78 -1.29 22.51 8.66
CA GLN A 78 -2.47 22.71 7.82
C GLN A 78 -2.17 22.76 6.30
N THR A 79 -0.90 22.57 5.92
CA THR A 79 -0.45 22.46 4.55
C THR A 79 -0.61 21.02 4.09
N ARG A 80 -1.16 20.87 2.89
CA ARG A 80 -1.33 19.55 2.29
C ARG A 80 0.03 18.89 2.07
N ALA A 81 0.26 17.75 2.73
CA ALA A 81 1.52 17.02 2.59
C ALA A 81 1.76 16.56 1.14
N ILE A 82 0.72 16.04 0.48
CA ILE A 82 0.80 15.56 -0.90
C ILE A 82 -0.34 16.14 -1.74
N VAL A 83 0.04 16.79 -2.84
CA VAL A 83 -0.86 17.25 -3.89
C VAL A 83 -0.75 16.26 -5.07
N PRO A 84 -1.74 15.35 -5.26
CA PRO A 84 -1.70 14.37 -6.34
C PRO A 84 -1.47 15.02 -7.71
N GLY A 85 -0.56 14.45 -8.50
CA GLY A 85 -0.15 14.96 -9.80
C GLY A 85 0.87 16.10 -9.76
N LYS A 86 1.18 16.64 -8.57
CA LYS A 86 1.98 17.85 -8.42
C LYS A 86 3.09 17.68 -7.37
N PRO A 87 4.20 17.01 -7.72
CA PRO A 87 5.30 16.76 -6.79
C PRO A 87 5.92 18.05 -6.26
N ASP A 88 6.09 19.09 -7.08
CA ASP A 88 6.72 20.34 -6.65
C ASP A 88 5.82 21.21 -5.75
N GLU A 89 4.50 21.04 -5.83
CA GLU A 89 3.53 21.68 -4.92
C GLU A 89 3.29 20.86 -3.64
N SER A 90 3.90 19.67 -3.51
CA SER A 90 3.70 18.79 -2.36
C SER A 90 4.68 19.12 -1.24
N TYR A 91 4.17 19.51 -0.07
CA TYR A 91 5.00 19.91 1.07
C TYR A 91 5.96 18.81 1.54
N LEU A 92 5.54 17.54 1.48
CA LEU A 92 6.41 16.41 1.77
C LEU A 92 7.69 16.43 0.91
N VAL A 93 7.57 16.73 -0.38
CA VAL A 93 8.70 16.74 -1.31
C VAL A 93 9.69 17.86 -0.97
N GLN A 94 9.19 19.00 -0.51
CA GLN A 94 10.02 20.11 -0.04
C GLN A 94 10.84 19.68 1.18
N LEU A 95 10.20 19.04 2.17
CA LEU A 95 10.85 18.62 3.41
C LEU A 95 11.93 17.54 3.20
N ILE A 96 11.70 16.59 2.28
CA ILE A 96 12.62 15.47 2.04
C ILE A 96 13.73 15.79 1.04
N THR A 97 13.66 16.93 0.34
CA THR A 97 14.67 17.31 -0.65
C THR A 97 15.87 17.94 0.06
N PRO A 98 17.08 17.38 -0.06
CA PRO A 98 18.26 17.93 0.62
C PRO A 98 18.69 19.28 0.03
N HIS A 99 19.16 20.16 0.90
CA HIS A 99 19.91 21.37 0.56
C HIS A 99 21.35 21.20 1.06
N GLY A 100 22.24 20.75 0.16
CA GLY A 100 23.56 20.27 0.56
C GLY A 100 23.48 18.87 1.17
N ASN A 101 24.04 18.69 2.37
CA ASN A 101 24.06 17.39 3.05
C ASN A 101 22.91 17.19 4.06
N GLU A 102 22.01 18.17 4.16
CA GLU A 102 20.93 18.18 5.14
C GLU A 102 19.58 18.29 4.45
N ALA A 103 18.56 17.65 5.03
CA ALA A 103 17.16 17.80 4.66
C ALA A 103 16.36 18.05 5.94
N GLU A 104 15.22 18.73 5.84
CA GLU A 104 14.37 18.96 7.01
C GLU A 104 13.77 17.66 7.54
N MET A 105 13.50 16.71 6.64
CA MET A 105 13.05 15.37 6.97
C MET A 105 13.84 14.29 6.21
N PRO A 106 14.14 13.16 6.85
CA PRO A 106 13.82 12.79 8.25
C PRO A 106 14.72 13.49 9.28
N LYS A 107 14.15 13.94 10.41
CA LYS A 107 14.93 14.44 11.55
C LYS A 107 15.77 13.33 12.19
N ALA A 108 16.99 13.67 12.60
CA ALA A 108 17.93 12.77 13.28
C ALA A 108 18.32 11.49 12.51
N LYS A 109 18.10 11.47 11.19
CA LYS A 109 18.52 10.38 10.28
C LYS A 109 19.20 10.95 9.06
N THR A 110 19.93 10.10 8.34
CA THR A 110 20.47 10.43 7.03
C THR A 110 19.32 10.82 6.08
N PRO A 111 19.47 11.88 5.28
CA PRO A 111 18.51 12.23 4.23
C PRO A 111 18.23 11.04 3.29
N LEU A 112 17.04 11.04 2.69
CA LEU A 112 16.69 10.04 1.68
C LEU A 112 17.69 10.11 0.51
N SER A 113 17.95 8.95 -0.12
CA SER A 113 18.72 8.94 -1.35
C SER A 113 17.95 9.61 -2.49
N GLN A 114 18.68 10.08 -3.51
CA GLN A 114 18.05 10.70 -4.68
C GLN A 114 17.05 9.75 -5.38
N ASP A 115 17.34 8.45 -5.41
CA ASP A 115 16.44 7.44 -5.99
C ASP A 115 15.14 7.29 -5.19
N GLN A 116 15.22 7.34 -3.86
CA GLN A 116 14.05 7.32 -2.99
C GLN A 116 13.18 8.56 -3.18
N ILE A 117 13.81 9.74 -3.28
CA ILE A 117 13.10 11.01 -3.55
C ILE A 117 12.46 10.97 -4.93
N ASN A 118 13.19 10.53 -5.96
CA ASN A 118 12.68 10.40 -7.32
C ASN A 118 11.48 9.44 -7.39
N LEU A 119 11.55 8.31 -6.69
CA LEU A 119 10.45 7.35 -6.62
C LEU A 119 9.19 7.96 -6.00
N VAL A 120 9.33 8.71 -4.89
CA VAL A 120 8.19 9.43 -4.27
C VAL A 120 7.64 10.48 -5.21
N ARG A 121 8.50 11.27 -5.86
CA ARG A 121 8.11 12.32 -6.82
C ARG A 121 7.33 11.73 -8.01
N LEU A 122 7.83 10.66 -8.61
CA LEU A 122 7.17 9.97 -9.73
C LEU A 122 5.82 9.38 -9.31
N TRP A 123 5.73 8.78 -8.13
CA TRP A 123 4.46 8.28 -7.60
C TRP A 123 3.44 9.41 -7.38
N ILE A 124 3.86 10.56 -6.84
CA ILE A 124 2.99 11.73 -6.69
C ILE A 124 2.55 12.24 -8.06
N GLN A 125 3.47 12.35 -9.02
CA GLN A 125 3.19 12.77 -10.40
C GLN A 125 2.17 11.85 -11.09
N GLN A 126 2.20 10.54 -10.80
CA GLN A 126 1.22 9.55 -11.27
C GLN A 126 -0.13 9.59 -10.52
N GLY A 127 -0.35 10.62 -9.70
CA GLY A 127 -1.61 10.86 -9.01
C GLY A 127 -1.67 10.27 -7.61
N ALA A 128 -0.53 9.93 -7.00
CA ALA A 128 -0.43 9.45 -5.62
C ALA A 128 -1.45 8.33 -5.32
N ARG A 129 -1.50 7.29 -6.17
CA ARG A 129 -2.50 6.21 -6.06
C ARG A 129 -2.12 5.22 -4.96
N ASN A 130 -3.10 4.78 -4.18
CA ASN A 130 -2.94 3.68 -3.22
C ASN A 130 -3.34 2.36 -3.87
N ASP A 131 -2.36 1.52 -4.17
CA ASP A 131 -2.54 0.16 -4.66
C ASP A 131 -2.32 -0.88 -3.54
N SER A 132 -2.35 -0.45 -2.27
CA SER A 132 -2.35 -1.38 -1.15
C SER A 132 -3.51 -2.37 -1.31
N PRO A 133 -3.29 -3.66 -1.02
CA PRO A 133 -4.40 -4.58 -0.90
C PRO A 133 -5.39 -3.99 0.10
N ALA A 134 -6.68 -4.21 -0.17
CA ALA A 134 -7.73 -3.82 0.76
C ALA A 134 -7.33 -4.24 2.17
N LYS A 135 -7.64 -3.40 3.15
CA LYS A 135 -7.45 -3.72 4.57
C LYS A 135 -8.01 -5.14 4.76
N VAL A 136 -7.21 -6.03 5.35
CA VAL A 136 -7.66 -7.40 5.60
C VAL A 136 -8.79 -7.31 6.61
N GLU A 137 -10.02 -7.32 6.09
CA GLU A 137 -11.18 -7.64 6.89
C GLU A 137 -11.02 -9.11 7.27
N TYR A 138 -10.91 -9.37 8.58
CA TYR A 138 -10.81 -10.73 9.05
C TYR A 138 -12.13 -11.42 8.70
N ARG A 139 -12.04 -12.45 7.85
CA ARG A 139 -13.19 -13.26 7.45
C ARG A 139 -13.99 -13.76 8.65
N PHE A 140 -13.30 -14.00 9.76
CA PHE A 140 -13.89 -14.45 11.01
C PHE A 140 -13.87 -13.32 12.05
N ASN A 141 -15.02 -13.07 12.64
CA ASN A 141 -15.27 -12.09 13.70
C ASN A 141 -16.43 -12.58 14.58
N GLN A 142 -16.83 -11.81 15.59
CA GLN A 142 -17.90 -12.21 16.49
C GLN A 142 -19.25 -12.42 15.77
N GLU A 143 -19.52 -11.62 14.74
CA GLU A 143 -20.74 -11.71 13.93
C GLU A 143 -20.69 -12.86 12.91
N HIS A 144 -19.49 -13.23 12.45
CA HIS A 144 -19.23 -14.27 11.45
C HIS A 144 -18.20 -15.26 12.00
N PRO A 145 -18.57 -16.09 12.98
CA PRO A 145 -17.63 -17.00 13.61
C PRO A 145 -17.21 -18.13 12.68
N PRO A 146 -16.03 -18.75 12.89
CA PRO A 146 -15.59 -19.89 12.09
C PRO A 146 -16.55 -21.08 12.26
N THR A 147 -16.72 -21.85 11.19
CA THR A 147 -17.54 -23.06 11.17
C THR A 147 -16.67 -24.27 10.81
N TYR A 148 -16.85 -25.36 11.56
CA TYR A 148 -16.08 -26.58 11.39
C TYR A 148 -16.91 -27.60 10.64
N SER A 149 -16.47 -27.98 9.43
CA SER A 149 -17.02 -29.13 8.71
C SER A 149 -16.43 -30.46 9.20
N SER A 150 -15.32 -30.38 9.94
CA SER A 150 -14.60 -31.50 10.55
C SER A 150 -13.88 -30.99 11.80
N PRO A 151 -13.56 -31.85 12.78
CA PRO A 151 -12.82 -31.44 13.97
C PRO A 151 -11.54 -30.69 13.60
N PRO A 152 -11.30 -29.47 14.15
CA PRO A 152 -10.08 -28.72 13.88
C PRO A 152 -8.88 -29.36 14.57
N VAL A 153 -7.68 -28.99 14.10
CA VAL A 153 -6.44 -29.29 14.82
C VAL A 153 -6.43 -28.46 16.10
N ILE A 154 -6.37 -29.14 17.24
CA ILE A 154 -6.18 -28.50 18.54
C ILE A 154 -4.69 -28.47 18.85
N THR A 155 -4.12 -27.27 18.91
CA THR A 155 -2.70 -27.04 19.15
C THR A 155 -2.37 -26.84 20.62
N SER A 156 -3.34 -26.37 21.41
CA SER A 156 -3.15 -26.03 22.82
C SER A 156 -4.46 -26.11 23.60
N LEU A 157 -4.35 -26.47 24.88
CA LEU A 157 -5.43 -26.60 25.85
C LEU A 157 -4.92 -26.05 27.18
N ALA A 158 -5.76 -25.35 27.94
CA ALA A 158 -5.43 -24.89 29.28
C ALA A 158 -6.67 -24.87 30.19
N TYR A 159 -6.52 -25.40 31.41
CA TYR A 159 -7.52 -25.20 32.47
C TYR A 159 -7.31 -23.85 33.16
N SER A 160 -8.40 -23.23 33.58
CA SER A 160 -8.35 -22.12 34.53
C SER A 160 -7.78 -22.60 35.88
N PRO A 161 -7.14 -21.71 36.67
CA PRO A 161 -6.55 -22.10 37.95
C PRO A 161 -7.57 -22.68 38.96
N ASP A 162 -8.83 -22.28 38.86
CA ASP A 162 -9.93 -22.82 39.68
C ASP A 162 -10.53 -24.11 39.12
N GLY A 163 -10.03 -24.59 37.98
CA GLY A 163 -10.45 -25.83 37.32
C GLY A 163 -11.85 -25.79 36.72
N LYS A 164 -12.50 -24.62 36.61
CA LYS A 164 -13.88 -24.52 36.12
C LYS A 164 -14.00 -24.33 34.61
N ILE A 165 -12.95 -23.84 33.96
CA ILE A 165 -12.96 -23.49 32.54
C ILE A 165 -11.84 -24.24 31.84
N LEU A 166 -12.14 -24.82 30.69
CA LEU A 166 -11.17 -25.37 29.75
C LEU A 166 -11.11 -24.48 28.50
N ALA A 167 -9.97 -23.85 28.25
CA ALA A 167 -9.68 -23.13 27.02
C ALA A 167 -9.13 -24.10 25.96
N VAL A 168 -9.73 -24.09 24.78
CA VAL A 168 -9.38 -24.94 23.64
C VAL A 168 -8.98 -24.06 22.46
N ALA A 169 -7.73 -24.17 22.01
CA ALA A 169 -7.25 -23.46 20.83
C ALA A 169 -7.84 -24.08 19.55
N GLY A 170 -8.69 -23.32 18.85
CA GLY A 170 -9.30 -23.68 17.57
C GLY A 170 -8.75 -22.88 16.39
N PHE A 171 -9.53 -22.83 15.32
CA PHE A 171 -9.20 -22.09 14.09
C PHE A 171 -9.76 -20.67 14.18
N HIS A 172 -8.89 -19.65 14.19
CA HIS A 172 -9.28 -18.25 14.43
C HIS A 172 -9.96 -17.97 15.78
N GLU A 173 -9.98 -18.92 16.71
CA GLU A 173 -10.66 -18.72 17.99
C GLU A 173 -10.11 -19.59 19.11
N VAL A 174 -10.34 -19.15 20.34
CA VAL A 174 -10.28 -20.01 21.53
C VAL A 174 -11.69 -20.26 22.01
N ILE A 175 -12.06 -21.52 22.18
CA ILE A 175 -13.37 -21.91 22.72
C ILE A 175 -13.19 -22.17 24.22
N LEU A 176 -13.99 -21.50 25.04
CA LEU A 176 -14.04 -21.75 26.47
C LEU A 176 -15.17 -22.74 26.76
N HIS A 177 -14.83 -23.86 27.37
CA HIS A 177 -15.77 -24.86 27.85
C HIS A 177 -15.87 -24.81 29.37
N ALA A 178 -17.02 -25.18 29.92
CA ALA A 178 -17.09 -25.64 31.29
C ALA A 178 -16.23 -26.91 31.41
N ALA A 179 -15.49 -27.02 32.50
CA ALA A 179 -14.56 -28.14 32.72
C ALA A 179 -15.26 -29.50 32.87
N ASP A 180 -16.57 -29.50 33.12
CA ASP A 180 -17.41 -30.70 33.08
C ASP A 180 -17.67 -31.22 31.65
N GLY A 181 -17.28 -30.45 30.63
CA GLY A 181 -17.23 -30.85 29.23
C GLY A 181 -18.51 -30.61 28.43
N ASP A 182 -19.59 -30.14 29.06
CA ASP A 182 -20.92 -30.19 28.44
C ASP A 182 -21.39 -28.83 27.90
N GLN A 183 -20.73 -27.73 28.28
CA GLN A 183 -21.15 -26.38 27.92
C GLN A 183 -20.02 -25.55 27.30
N ILE A 184 -20.31 -24.92 26.16
CA ILE A 184 -19.49 -23.81 25.63
C ILE A 184 -19.90 -22.54 26.37
N LEU A 185 -18.95 -21.94 27.08
CA LEU A 185 -19.12 -20.70 27.84
C LEU A 185 -18.91 -19.46 26.97
N ALA A 186 -17.92 -19.50 26.07
CA ALA A 186 -17.61 -18.38 25.19
C ALA A 186 -16.78 -18.80 23.98
N ARG A 187 -16.84 -18.00 22.92
CA ARG A 187 -15.95 -18.08 21.75
C ARG A 187 -15.15 -16.79 21.66
N LEU A 188 -13.84 -16.90 21.87
CA LEU A 188 -12.91 -15.79 21.79
C LEU A 188 -12.31 -15.76 20.39
N ILE A 189 -12.95 -15.04 19.48
CA ILE A 189 -12.56 -14.98 18.08
C ILE A 189 -11.46 -13.94 17.90
N GLY A 190 -10.36 -14.37 17.28
CA GLY A 190 -9.14 -13.61 17.13
C GLY A 190 -8.66 -13.55 15.69
N LYS A 191 -7.60 -12.77 15.50
CA LYS A 191 -7.02 -12.48 14.18
C LYS A 191 -6.14 -13.61 13.65
N SER A 192 -5.57 -14.40 14.56
CA SER A 192 -4.59 -15.43 14.22
C SER A 192 -5.27 -16.68 13.68
N GLN A 193 -4.94 -17.05 12.45
CA GLN A 193 -5.44 -18.29 11.84
C GLN A 193 -5.03 -19.52 12.65
N ARG A 194 -3.76 -19.57 13.08
CA ARG A 194 -3.22 -20.65 13.91
C ARG A 194 -2.86 -20.09 15.27
N ILE A 195 -3.57 -20.57 16.29
CA ILE A 195 -3.22 -20.34 17.69
C ILE A 195 -2.17 -21.39 18.06
N GLU A 196 -1.09 -20.98 18.71
CA GLU A 196 0.00 -21.88 19.11
C GLU A 196 -0.08 -22.22 20.60
N SER A 197 -0.49 -21.25 21.43
CA SER A 197 -0.53 -21.44 22.87
C SER A 197 -1.65 -20.62 23.51
N VAL A 198 -2.27 -21.23 24.51
CA VAL A 198 -3.21 -20.58 25.41
C VAL A 198 -2.79 -20.83 26.86
N GLN A 199 -2.82 -19.80 27.71
CA GLN A 199 -2.50 -19.95 29.12
C GLN A 199 -3.29 -18.96 29.97
N PHE A 200 -3.95 -19.46 31.02
CA PHE A 200 -4.59 -18.60 32.00
C PHE A 200 -3.56 -17.90 32.89
N SER A 201 -3.86 -16.66 33.28
CA SER A 201 -3.12 -16.00 34.35
C SER A 201 -3.26 -16.78 35.67
N PRO A 202 -2.28 -16.71 36.59
CA PRO A 202 -2.36 -17.42 37.87
C PRO A 202 -3.60 -17.07 38.72
N ASP A 203 -4.13 -15.86 38.55
CA ASP A 203 -5.35 -15.39 39.22
C ASP A 203 -6.65 -15.77 38.46
N GLY A 204 -6.53 -16.40 37.29
CA GLY A 204 -7.65 -16.86 36.45
C GLY A 204 -8.43 -15.76 35.73
N LYS A 205 -8.06 -14.48 35.88
CA LYS A 205 -8.83 -13.36 35.33
C LYS A 205 -8.56 -13.08 33.86
N SER A 206 -7.45 -13.57 33.33
CA SER A 206 -7.01 -13.32 31.95
C SER A 206 -6.57 -14.60 31.28
N LEU A 207 -6.67 -14.60 29.95
CA LEU A 207 -6.16 -15.67 29.10
C LEU A 207 -5.17 -15.06 28.10
N ALA A 208 -3.92 -15.47 28.17
CA ALA A 208 -2.93 -15.17 27.15
C ALA A 208 -3.12 -16.11 25.96
N VAL A 209 -3.11 -15.55 24.75
CA VAL A 209 -3.25 -16.30 23.50
C VAL A 209 -2.15 -15.84 22.55
N THR A 210 -1.36 -16.78 22.04
CA THR A 210 -0.33 -16.50 21.03
C THR A 210 -0.62 -17.28 19.76
N GLY A 211 -0.34 -16.68 18.62
CA GLY A 211 -0.62 -17.28 17.33
C GLY A 211 -0.36 -16.30 16.20
N GLY A 212 -0.33 -16.81 14.98
CA GLY A 212 -0.09 -16.02 13.79
C GLY A 212 -0.89 -16.47 12.59
N THR A 213 -0.90 -15.62 11.58
CA THR A 213 -1.20 -16.04 10.22
C THR A 213 0.13 -16.47 9.60
N PRO A 214 0.22 -17.64 8.96
CA PRO A 214 1.40 -18.04 8.21
C PRO A 214 1.84 -16.92 7.26
N ALA A 215 3.15 -16.80 7.02
CA ALA A 215 3.66 -15.80 6.08
C ALA A 215 3.05 -16.06 4.69
N GLU A 216 2.17 -15.16 4.24
CA GLU A 216 1.51 -15.26 2.93
C GLU A 216 2.43 -14.78 1.78
N ARG A 217 3.64 -14.32 2.09
CA ARG A 217 4.67 -13.95 1.12
C ARG A 217 6.05 -14.36 1.62
N GLY A 218 6.69 -15.26 0.88
CA GLY A 218 8.12 -15.54 0.90
C GLY A 218 8.81 -14.92 -0.30
#